data_AF-A0A917TB00-F1
#
_entry.id   AF-A0A917TB00-F1
#
_cell.length_a   1.000
_cell.length_b   1.000
_cell.length_c   1.000
_cell.angle_alpha   90.00
_cell.angle_beta   90.00
_cell.angle_gamma   90.00
#
_symmetry.space_group_name_H-M   'P 1'
#
loop_
_entity.id
_entity.type
_entity.pdbx_description
1 polymer ?
#
loop_
_entity_poly.entity_id
_entity_poly.type
_entity_poly.pdbx_seq_one_letter_code
_entity_poly.pdbx_strand_id
1 'polypeptide(L)'
;MPRRTVYYKPVKAAPRIDPRFSEPIKAMIEEEPSFGCRTVAWLPGFNKNTVQRIFRLKGWQVRMRAVGMRPRIQAIPSVATAPNERWSTDIARIWTGRDGWASLALVIDCHTRELLGWHFYRAPARQALPAQLSSTRSSPGSARSAASRRRSC
;
A
#
# COMPACT_ATOMS: atom_id res chain seq x y z
N MET A 1 25.67 -34.53 1.70
CA MET A 1 24.98 -34.31 3.00
C MET A 1 25.97 -34.51 4.14
N PRO A 2 26.11 -33.57 5.09
CA PRO A 2 27.01 -33.73 6.23
C PRO A 2 26.62 -34.94 7.10
N ARG A 3 27.58 -35.74 7.57
CA ARG A 3 27.31 -36.93 8.41
C ARG A 3 26.49 -36.61 9.67
N ARG A 4 26.74 -35.45 10.28
CA ARG A 4 26.02 -34.96 11.49
C ARG A 4 24.51 -34.87 11.30
N THR A 5 24.04 -34.46 10.12
CA THR A 5 22.60 -34.33 9.81
C THR A 5 21.91 -35.68 9.58
N VAL A 6 22.67 -36.75 9.32
CA VAL A 6 22.14 -38.10 9.08
C VAL A 6 21.86 -38.83 10.39
N TYR A 7 22.74 -38.69 11.39
CA TYR A 7 22.63 -39.42 12.67
C TYR A 7 21.92 -38.62 13.78
N TYR A 8 22.07 -37.30 13.81
CA TYR A 8 21.48 -36.49 14.89
C TYR A 8 20.11 -35.96 14.49
N LYS A 9 19.05 -36.57 15.02
CA LYS A 9 17.71 -35.98 15.01
C LYS A 9 17.58 -35.05 16.23
N PRO A 10 17.50 -33.72 16.05
CA PRO A 10 17.33 -32.81 17.18
C PRO A 10 15.96 -33.05 17.84
N VAL A 11 15.98 -33.61 19.04
CA VAL A 11 14.78 -33.73 19.88
C VAL A 11 14.55 -32.37 20.54
N LYS A 12 13.69 -31.53 19.94
CA LYS A 12 13.27 -30.28 20.58
C LYS A 12 12.32 -30.60 21.72
N ALA A 13 12.79 -30.43 22.96
CA ALA A 13 11.93 -30.51 24.13
C ALA A 13 10.82 -29.45 24.07
N ALA A 14 9.65 -29.76 24.63
CA ALA A 14 8.58 -28.79 24.75
C ALA A 14 9.06 -27.57 25.57
N PRO A 15 8.77 -26.35 25.12
CA PRO A 15 9.23 -25.16 25.81
C PRO A 15 8.55 -25.03 27.17
N ARG A 16 9.36 -25.07 28.23
CA ARG A 16 8.89 -24.83 29.61
C ARG A 16 8.71 -23.33 29.84
N ILE A 17 7.61 -22.98 30.51
CA ILE A 17 7.30 -21.62 30.94
C ILE A 17 7.21 -21.65 32.46
N ASP A 18 7.92 -20.74 33.12
CA ASP A 18 7.88 -20.60 34.58
C ASP A 18 6.57 -19.90 35.01
N PRO A 19 5.76 -20.52 35.90
CA PRO A 19 4.52 -19.94 36.41
C PRO A 19 4.69 -18.53 36.99
N ARG A 20 5.83 -18.24 37.62
CA ARG A 20 6.14 -16.95 38.25
C ARG A 20 5.96 -15.76 37.31
N PHE A 21 6.23 -15.96 36.02
CA PHE A 21 6.03 -14.92 35.00
C PHE A 21 4.70 -15.05 34.28
N SER A 22 4.20 -16.27 34.05
CA SER A 22 2.98 -16.44 33.27
C SER A 22 1.71 -16.03 34.00
N GLU A 23 1.63 -16.23 35.32
CA GLU A 23 0.44 -15.90 36.09
C GLU A 23 0.21 -14.38 36.21
N PRO A 24 1.21 -13.56 36.58
CA PRO A 24 1.02 -12.11 36.64
C PRO A 24 0.74 -11.50 35.26
N ILE A 25 1.39 -12.03 34.22
CA ILE A 25 1.14 -11.61 32.83
C ILE A 25 -0.30 -11.93 32.43
N LYS A 26 -0.82 -13.10 32.80
CA LYS A 26 -2.19 -13.51 32.48
C LYS A 26 -3.21 -12.62 33.19
N ALA A 27 -3.03 -12.37 34.49
CA ALA A 27 -3.89 -11.47 35.25
C ALA A 27 -3.94 -10.08 34.63
N MET A 28 -2.78 -9.53 34.24
CA MET A 28 -2.70 -8.22 33.60
C MET A 28 -3.39 -8.16 32.23
N ILE A 29 -3.34 -9.24 31.44
CA ILE A 29 -4.05 -9.33 30.15
C ILE A 29 -5.56 -9.44 30.36
N GLU A 30 -6.01 -10.14 31.41
CA GLU A 30 -7.43 -10.29 31.75
C GLU A 30 -8.04 -8.99 32.27
N GLU A 31 -7.29 -8.23 33.07
CA GLU A 31 -7.69 -6.89 33.53
C GLU A 31 -7.75 -5.88 32.37
N GLU A 32 -6.72 -5.84 31.52
CA GLU A 32 -6.62 -4.87 30.43
C GLU A 32 -6.20 -5.52 29.10
N PRO A 33 -7.19 -5.98 28.29
CA PRO A 33 -6.94 -6.65 27.01
C PRO A 33 -6.18 -5.82 25.97
N SER A 34 -6.12 -4.50 26.17
CA SER A 34 -5.42 -3.56 25.28
C SER A 34 -3.89 -3.58 25.47
N PHE A 35 -3.39 -4.15 26.57
CA PHE A 35 -1.97 -4.15 26.87
C PHE A 35 -1.18 -5.10 25.96
N GLY A 36 -0.37 -4.49 25.10
CA GLY A 36 0.58 -5.21 24.26
C GLY A 36 1.80 -5.72 25.03
N CYS A 37 2.57 -6.62 24.41
CA CYS A 37 3.76 -7.25 25.01
C CYS A 37 4.83 -6.27 25.53
N ARG A 38 4.86 -5.03 25.05
CA ARG A 38 5.80 -3.99 25.54
C ARG A 38 5.34 -3.43 26.89
N THR A 39 4.06 -3.08 26.99
CA THR A 39 3.45 -2.54 28.21
C THR A 39 3.52 -3.57 29.34
N VAL A 40 3.15 -4.82 29.03
CA VAL A 40 3.20 -5.94 29.97
C VAL A 40 4.62 -6.33 30.39
N ALA A 41 5.64 -5.96 29.61
CA ALA A 41 7.04 -6.12 30.05
C ALA A 41 7.50 -4.98 30.96
N TRP A 42 7.10 -3.74 30.65
CA TRP A 42 7.59 -2.55 31.34
C TRP A 42 6.95 -2.33 32.71
N LEU A 43 5.62 -2.47 32.84
CA LEU A 43 4.89 -2.25 34.08
C LEU A 43 5.39 -3.11 35.26
N PRO A 44 5.52 -4.45 35.12
CA PRO A 44 6.07 -5.30 36.18
C PRO A 44 7.61 -5.34 36.20
N GLY A 45 8.30 -4.61 35.30
CA GLY A 45 9.77 -4.62 35.21
C GLY A 45 10.36 -5.96 34.74
N PHE A 46 9.61 -6.77 34.01
CA PHE A 46 10.07 -8.05 33.51
C PHE A 46 10.99 -7.91 32.28
N ASN A 47 11.85 -8.90 32.09
CA ASN A 47 12.67 -8.96 30.89
C ASN A 47 11.78 -9.09 29.64
N LYS A 48 11.86 -8.09 28.76
CA LYS A 48 11.12 -8.02 27.49
C LYS A 48 11.22 -9.31 26.67
N ASN A 49 12.38 -9.96 26.63
CA ASN A 49 12.59 -11.17 25.84
C ASN A 49 11.80 -12.36 26.42
N THR A 50 11.68 -12.44 27.74
CA THR A 50 10.89 -13.47 28.44
C THR A 50 9.41 -13.26 28.16
N VAL A 51 8.90 -12.03 28.31
CA VAL A 51 7.50 -11.70 28.04
C VAL A 51 7.16 -11.96 26.58
N GLN A 52 7.98 -11.51 25.62
CA GLN A 52 7.77 -11.78 24.20
C GLN A 52 7.75 -13.28 23.87
N ARG A 53 8.60 -14.08 24.53
CA ARG A 53 8.61 -15.53 24.39
C ARG A 53 7.33 -16.16 24.93
N ILE A 54 6.87 -15.74 26.12
CA ILE A 54 5.62 -16.25 26.74
C ILE A 54 4.42 -15.92 25.85
N PHE A 55 4.30 -14.67 25.37
CA PHE A 55 3.25 -14.25 24.46
C PHE A 55 3.20 -15.11 23.18
N ARG A 56 4.37 -15.45 22.61
CA ARG A 56 4.47 -16.31 21.43
C ARG A 56 4.07 -17.75 21.73
N LEU A 57 4.49 -18.30 22.86
CA LEU A 57 4.22 -19.69 23.24
C LEU A 57 2.75 -19.92 23.65
N LYS A 58 2.13 -18.94 24.31
CA LYS A 58 0.73 -18.99 24.77
C LYS A 58 -0.26 -18.51 23.72
N GLY A 59 0.21 -17.92 22.61
CA GLY A 59 -0.66 -17.36 21.57
C GLY A 59 -1.41 -16.10 22.01
N TRP A 60 -0.94 -15.40 23.05
CA TRP A 60 -1.55 -14.17 23.57
C TRP A 60 -1.21 -12.93 22.73
N GLN A 61 -0.39 -13.08 21.71
CA GLN A 61 -0.13 -12.00 20.77
C GLN A 61 -1.38 -11.75 19.92
N VAL A 62 -1.79 -10.49 19.81
CA VAL A 62 -2.87 -10.08 18.89
C VAL A 62 -2.64 -10.72 17.53
N ARG A 63 -3.68 -11.41 17.04
CA ARG A 63 -3.67 -12.29 15.85
C ARG A 63 -2.81 -11.67 14.75
N MET A 64 -1.67 -12.29 14.45
CA MET A 64 -0.83 -11.85 13.35
C MET A 64 -1.65 -11.92 12.06
N ARG A 65 -1.72 -10.80 11.32
CA ARG A 65 -2.22 -10.82 9.95
C ARG A 65 -1.31 -11.76 9.16
N ALA A 66 -1.88 -12.66 8.36
CA ALA A 66 -1.10 -13.52 7.49
C ALA A 66 -0.17 -12.66 6.63
N VAL A 67 1.14 -12.78 6.87
CA VAL A 67 2.18 -12.16 6.05
C VAL A 67 2.50 -13.18 4.97
N GLY A 68 2.01 -12.93 3.76
CA GLY A 68 2.08 -13.86 2.64
C GLY A 68 1.47 -13.25 1.38
N MET A 69 1.29 -14.07 0.34
CA MET A 69 0.72 -13.66 -0.94
C MET A 69 -0.73 -13.20 -0.77
N ARG A 70 -0.91 -11.90 -0.58
CA ARG A 70 -2.22 -11.27 -0.73
C ARG A 70 -2.59 -11.46 -2.21
N PRO A 71 -3.74 -12.08 -2.55
CA PRO A 71 -4.17 -12.10 -3.93
C PRO A 71 -4.24 -10.64 -4.39
N ARG A 72 -3.39 -10.28 -5.36
CA ARG A 72 -3.47 -8.99 -6.01
C ARG A 72 -4.88 -8.91 -6.59
N ILE A 73 -5.60 -7.82 -6.32
CA ILE A 73 -6.92 -7.62 -6.89
C ILE A 73 -6.83 -7.90 -8.39
N GLN A 74 -7.76 -8.68 -8.93
CA GLN A 74 -7.77 -8.98 -10.35
C GLN A 74 -7.74 -7.65 -11.10
N ALA A 75 -6.77 -7.48 -11.98
CA ALA A 75 -6.61 -6.23 -12.73
C ALA A 75 -7.86 -6.06 -13.61
N ILE A 76 -8.80 -5.24 -13.17
CA ILE A 76 -9.95 -4.86 -13.98
C ILE A 76 -9.39 -3.87 -15.01
N PRO A 77 -9.42 -4.20 -16.31
CA PRO A 77 -8.86 -3.31 -17.32
C PRO A 77 -9.74 -2.04 -17.39
N SER A 78 -9.12 -0.87 -17.25
CA SER A 78 -9.80 0.41 -17.40
C SER A 78 -9.96 0.73 -18.89
N VAL A 79 -10.93 0.07 -19.54
CA VAL A 79 -11.23 0.25 -20.97
C VAL A 79 -12.49 1.11 -21.11
N ALA A 80 -12.47 2.03 -22.06
CA ALA A 80 -13.63 2.82 -22.50
C ALA A 80 -14.04 2.38 -23.92
N THR A 81 -15.33 2.48 -24.22
CA THR A 81 -15.90 2.00 -25.49
C THR A 81 -15.79 3.08 -26.57
N ALA A 82 -15.79 4.36 -26.17
CA ALA A 82 -15.59 5.51 -27.05
C ALA A 82 -14.59 6.53 -26.46
N PRO A 83 -14.02 7.42 -27.30
CA PRO A 83 -13.19 8.53 -26.83
C PRO A 83 -13.94 9.44 -25.84
N ASN A 84 -13.22 10.04 -24.88
CA ASN A 84 -13.77 11.00 -23.92
C ASN A 84 -14.81 10.45 -22.91
N GLU A 85 -14.94 9.13 -22.78
CA GLU A 85 -15.80 8.52 -21.75
C GLU A 85 -15.06 8.32 -20.42
N ARG A 86 -13.76 8.03 -20.48
CA ARG A 86 -12.94 7.74 -19.31
C ARG A 86 -11.51 8.20 -19.52
N TRP A 87 -10.98 8.89 -18.52
CA TRP A 87 -9.60 9.35 -18.50
C TRP A 87 -8.84 8.72 -17.34
N SER A 88 -7.56 8.48 -17.57
CA SER A 88 -6.60 8.09 -16.54
C SER A 88 -5.71 9.28 -16.23
N THR A 89 -5.47 9.51 -14.95
CA THR A 89 -4.52 10.50 -14.48
C THR A 89 -3.36 9.80 -13.80
N ASP A 90 -2.15 10.22 -14.15
CA ASP A 90 -0.92 9.72 -13.53
C ASP A 90 0.02 10.88 -13.18
N ILE A 91 0.83 10.69 -12.16
CA ILE A 91 1.85 11.65 -11.74
C ILE A 91 3.19 10.94 -11.67
N ALA A 92 4.07 11.27 -12.61
CA ALA A 92 5.44 10.76 -12.64
C ALA A 92 6.40 11.79 -12.03
N ARG A 93 7.32 11.33 -11.20
CA ARG A 93 8.45 12.15 -10.75
C ARG A 93 9.61 11.96 -11.71
N ILE A 94 10.02 13.03 -12.38
CA ILE A 94 11.10 13.00 -13.38
C ILE A 94 12.27 13.86 -12.91
N TRP A 95 13.49 13.38 -13.16
CA TRP A 95 14.71 14.13 -12.92
C TRP A 95 15.02 15.02 -14.12
N THR A 96 15.10 16.34 -13.90
CA THR A 96 15.30 17.32 -14.99
C THR A 96 16.71 17.89 -15.01
N GLY A 97 17.69 17.13 -14.52
CA GLY A 97 19.09 17.54 -14.54
C GLY A 97 19.35 18.69 -13.57
N ARG A 98 19.62 19.89 -14.10
CA ARG A 98 20.00 21.07 -13.29
C ARG A 98 18.88 21.55 -12.37
N ASP A 99 17.64 21.37 -12.76
CA ASP A 99 16.47 21.83 -12.00
C ASP A 99 16.00 20.85 -10.91
N GLY A 100 16.66 19.69 -10.81
CA GLY A 100 16.38 18.69 -9.79
C GLY A 100 15.19 17.80 -10.11
N TRP A 101 14.48 17.35 -9.07
CA TRP A 101 13.27 16.55 -9.22
C TRP A 101 12.07 17.43 -9.50
N ALA A 102 11.24 17.00 -10.45
CA ALA A 102 9.96 17.64 -10.74
C ALA A 102 8.85 16.61 -10.95
N SER A 103 7.61 17.08 -10.86
CA SER A 103 6.41 16.26 -11.00
C SER A 103 5.73 16.59 -12.34
N LEU A 104 5.51 15.56 -13.15
CA LEU A 104 4.76 15.61 -14.39
C LEU A 104 3.42 14.93 -14.15
N ALA A 105 2.34 15.69 -14.24
CA ALA A 105 0.99 15.20 -14.07
C ALA A 105 0.30 15.13 -15.45
N LEU A 106 -0.19 13.95 -15.81
CA LEU A 106 -0.70 13.60 -17.15
C LEU A 106 -2.19 13.25 -17.07
N VAL A 107 -2.92 13.55 -18.15
CA VAL A 107 -4.30 13.12 -18.37
C VAL A 107 -4.35 12.41 -19.72
N ILE A 108 -4.66 11.12 -19.72
CA ILE A 108 -4.64 10.26 -20.91
C ILE A 108 -6.05 9.69 -21.13
N ASP A 109 -6.50 9.66 -22.39
CA ASP A 109 -7.75 9.01 -22.76
C ASP A 109 -7.63 7.48 -22.71
N CYS A 110 -8.57 6.81 -22.03
CA CYS A 110 -8.51 5.36 -21.85
C CYS A 110 -8.88 4.58 -23.13
N HIS A 111 -9.52 5.21 -24.12
CA HIS A 111 -9.90 4.60 -25.39
C HIS A 111 -8.82 4.82 -26.45
N THR A 112 -8.47 6.06 -26.78
CA THR A 112 -7.51 6.41 -27.84
C THR A 112 -6.05 6.35 -27.40
N ARG A 113 -5.78 6.37 -26.09
CA ARG A 113 -4.43 6.52 -25.50
C ARG A 113 -3.75 7.84 -25.83
N GLU A 114 -4.50 8.84 -26.28
CA GLU A 114 -3.98 10.18 -26.52
C GLU A 114 -3.82 10.96 -25.21
N LEU A 115 -2.79 11.80 -25.16
CA LEU A 115 -2.55 12.71 -24.03
C LEU A 115 -3.46 13.94 -24.18
N LEU A 116 -4.49 14.03 -23.35
CA LEU A 116 -5.46 15.14 -23.38
C LEU A 116 -4.92 16.41 -22.72
N GLY A 117 -4.01 16.27 -21.77
CA GLY A 117 -3.38 17.39 -21.10
C GLY A 117 -2.24 16.96 -20.18
N TRP A 118 -1.34 17.89 -19.91
CA TRP A 118 -0.21 17.67 -19.02
C TRP A 118 0.17 18.97 -18.30
N HIS A 119 0.68 18.82 -17.08
CA HIS A 119 1.17 19.94 -16.28
C HIS A 119 2.46 19.54 -15.56
N PHE A 120 3.41 20.47 -15.52
CA PHE A 120 4.73 20.26 -14.93
C PHE A 120 4.96 21.24 -13.79
N TYR A 121 5.39 20.76 -12.62
CA TYR A 121 5.61 21.60 -11.45
C TYR A 121 6.72 21.07 -10.54
N ARG A 122 7.39 21.98 -9.84
CA ARG A 122 8.56 21.68 -8.99
C ARG A 122 8.21 21.36 -7.53
N ALA A 123 6.91 21.34 -7.19
CA ALA A 123 6.42 21.11 -5.82
C ALA A 123 5.97 19.63 -5.60
N PRO A 124 5.84 19.17 -4.35
CA PRO A 124 5.21 17.88 -4.06
C PRO A 124 3.72 17.87 -4.47
N ALA A 125 3.21 16.68 -4.81
CA ALA A 125 2.02 16.45 -5.64
C ALA A 125 0.66 17.06 -5.20
N ARG A 126 0.60 17.75 -4.06
CA ARG A 126 -0.64 18.28 -3.47
C ARG A 126 -1.25 19.45 -4.25
N GLN A 127 -0.49 20.08 -5.15
CA GLN A 127 -0.91 21.28 -5.90
C GLN A 127 -1.25 21.00 -7.38
N ALA A 128 -1.22 19.73 -7.82
CA ALA A 128 -1.30 19.38 -9.25
C ALA A 128 -2.70 19.49 -9.86
N LEU A 129 -3.73 19.03 -9.15
CA LEU A 129 -5.07 18.83 -9.72
C LEU A 129 -5.73 20.09 -10.32
N PRO A 130 -5.78 21.24 -9.64
CA PRO A 130 -6.50 22.39 -10.16
C PRO A 130 -5.84 23.02 -11.39
N ALA A 131 -4.51 22.87 -11.57
CA ALA A 131 -3.79 23.41 -12.72
C ALA A 131 -3.91 22.53 -13.99
N GLN A 132 -4.18 21.23 -13.84
CA GLN A 132 -4.34 20.32 -14.97
C GLN A 132 -5.68 20.54 -15.68
N LEU A 133 -6.76 20.74 -14.93
CA LEU A 133 -8.12 20.84 -15.47
C LEU A 133 -8.35 22.11 -16.32
N SER A 134 -7.63 23.18 -16.02
CA SER A 134 -7.63 24.41 -16.80
C SER A 134 -6.90 24.24 -18.14
N SER A 135 -5.80 23.48 -18.17
CA SER A 135 -5.04 23.19 -19.41
C SER A 135 -5.78 22.25 -20.37
N THR A 136 -6.57 21.29 -19.87
CA THR A 136 -7.37 20.37 -20.69
C THR A 136 -8.50 21.06 -21.45
N ARG A 137 -8.93 22.26 -21.03
CA ARG A 137 -9.92 23.07 -21.78
C ARG A 137 -9.31 23.86 -22.94
N SER A 138 -7.99 23.86 -23.09
CA SER A 138 -7.29 24.78 -24.00
C SER A 138 -6.74 24.15 -25.28
N SER A 139 -6.96 22.85 -25.55
CA SER A 139 -6.53 22.26 -26.83
C SER A 139 -7.49 22.63 -27.97
N PRO A 140 -7.06 23.41 -28.98
CA PRO A 140 -7.87 23.70 -30.16
C PRO A 140 -7.74 22.51 -31.12
N GLY A 141 -8.67 21.56 -31.08
CA GLY A 141 -8.44 20.30 -31.79
C GLY A 141 -9.61 19.33 -31.96
N SER A 142 -10.86 19.79 -32.01
CA SER A 142 -11.95 19.03 -32.65
C SER A 142 -13.06 19.94 -33.17
N ALA A 143 -12.65 20.99 -33.89
CA ALA A 143 -13.52 21.69 -34.83
C ALA A 143 -13.00 21.40 -36.23
N ARG A 144 -13.23 20.18 -36.73
CA ARG A 144 -13.13 19.88 -38.16
C ARG A 144 -14.05 18.70 -38.51
N SER A 145 -14.99 19.00 -39.41
CA SER A 145 -15.96 18.11 -40.06
C SER A 145 -17.25 17.74 -39.30
N ALA A 146 -18.12 18.72 -39.10
CA ALA A 146 -19.58 18.51 -39.18
C ALA A 146 -20.19 19.58 -40.11
N ALA A 147 -19.76 19.57 -41.38
CA ALA A 147 -20.35 20.37 -42.44
C ALA A 147 -20.73 19.45 -43.61
N SER A 148 -21.81 18.68 -43.47
CA SER A 148 -22.73 18.41 -44.57
C SER A 148 -23.97 17.70 -44.04
N ARG A 149 -25.09 18.43 -44.02
CA ARG A 149 -26.41 18.06 -44.56
C ARG A 149 -27.48 18.88 -43.81
N ARG A 150 -27.70 20.08 -44.35
CA ARG A 150 -29.06 20.63 -44.39
C ARG A 150 -29.93 19.65 -45.21
N ARG A 151 -31.00 19.16 -44.60
CA ARG A 151 -32.29 18.82 -45.24
C ARG A 151 -33.30 19.24 -44.15
N SER A 152 -34.10 20.30 -44.30
CA SER A 152 -35.21 20.45 -45.26
C SER A 152 -36.00 19.16 -45.38
N CYS A 153 -36.76 18.82 -44.34
CA CYS A 153 -38.22 18.98 -44.25
C CYS A 153 -38.63 18.76 -42.80
#